data_AF-A0A836P2L5-F1
#
_entry.id   AF-A0A836P2L5-F1
#
_cell.length_a   1.000
_cell.length_b   1.000
_cell.length_c   1.000
_cell.angle_alpha   90.00
_cell.angle_beta   90.00
_cell.angle_gamma   90.00
#
_symmetry.space_group_name_H-M   'P 1'
#
loop_
_entity.id
_entity.type
_entity.pdbx_description
1 polymer ?
#
loop_
_entity_poly.entity_id
_entity_poly.type
_entity_poly.pdbx_seq_one_letter_code
_entity_poly.pdbx_strand_id
1 'polypeptide(L)'
;MRIASSGELREWITDTAGIADWLVADSYDHVGDLAETLALLLDDPVTEAADLPLAEWIEQRLLPIANQDVEVRKACIVQAWRSLAFDERLVFNKLLTGALRVGVSQRLVQQALAELSGVDIARIAQRMLGSWRPHATYLAELLTNQELPGDRQQPYPFFLASPLEAEVETLGAVDD
;
A
#
# COMPACT_ATOMS: atom_id res chain seq x y z
N MET A 1 0.53 2.68 5.79
CA MET A 1 0.71 4.10 6.18
C MET A 1 -0.12 4.93 5.22
N ARG A 2 -1.19 5.59 5.67
CA ARG A 2 -2.08 6.37 4.78
C ARG A 2 -1.68 7.84 4.87
N ILE A 3 -1.05 8.36 3.82
CA ILE A 3 -0.49 9.73 3.79
C ILE A 3 -1.59 10.76 3.62
N ALA A 4 -2.58 10.49 2.77
CA ALA A 4 -3.74 11.34 2.56
C ALA A 4 -4.99 10.47 2.38
N SER A 5 -6.14 11.00 2.80
CA SER A 5 -7.44 10.41 2.55
C SER A 5 -7.94 10.76 1.14
N SER A 6 -8.91 9.99 0.64
CA SER A 6 -9.54 10.28 -0.66
C SER A 6 -10.26 11.63 -0.69
N GLY A 7 -10.74 12.12 0.45
CA GLY A 7 -11.35 13.45 0.56
C GLY A 7 -10.31 14.55 0.40
N GLU A 8 -9.20 14.47 1.15
CA GLU A 8 -8.07 15.40 1.03
C GLU A 8 -7.52 15.45 -0.40
N LEU A 9 -7.29 14.30 -1.05
CA LEU A 9 -6.77 14.26 -2.41
C LEU A 9 -7.74 14.91 -3.42
N ARG A 10 -9.05 14.72 -3.25
CA ARG A 10 -10.07 15.36 -4.09
C ARG A 10 -10.08 16.88 -3.90
N GLU A 11 -10.04 17.35 -2.66
CA GLU A 11 -9.96 18.78 -2.37
C GLU A 11 -8.71 19.41 -3.01
N TRP A 12 -7.55 18.76 -2.84
CA TRP A 12 -6.30 19.32 -3.34
C TRP A 12 -6.20 19.30 -4.86
N ILE A 13 -6.76 18.31 -5.54
CA ILE A 13 -6.78 18.30 -7.01
C ILE A 13 -7.73 19.37 -7.57
N THR A 14 -8.89 19.57 -6.93
CA THR A 14 -9.84 20.63 -7.31
C THR A 14 -9.15 21.99 -7.27
N ASP A 15 -8.45 22.29 -6.17
CA ASP A 15 -7.66 23.51 -6.03
C ASP A 15 -6.53 23.61 -7.06
N THR A 16 -5.82 22.51 -7.30
CA THR A 16 -4.60 22.50 -8.14
C THR A 16 -4.92 22.61 -9.62
N ALA A 17 -5.96 21.94 -10.09
CA ALA A 17 -6.42 21.96 -11.48
C ALA A 17 -7.28 23.20 -11.79
N GLY A 18 -7.77 23.92 -10.77
CA GLY A 18 -8.58 25.12 -10.96
C GLY A 18 -9.95 24.82 -11.58
N ILE A 19 -10.50 23.63 -11.33
CA ILE A 19 -11.80 23.18 -11.84
C ILE A 19 -12.81 23.08 -10.70
N ALA A 20 -14.10 23.10 -11.05
CA ALA A 20 -15.17 22.99 -10.06
C ALA A 20 -15.23 21.57 -9.46
N ASP A 21 -15.57 21.47 -8.17
CA ASP A 21 -15.66 20.21 -7.43
C ASP A 21 -16.57 19.17 -8.11
N TRP A 22 -17.72 19.62 -8.62
CA TRP A 22 -18.65 18.73 -9.33
C TRP A 22 -18.03 18.09 -10.59
N LEU A 23 -17.10 18.78 -11.27
CA LEU A 23 -16.44 18.26 -12.46
C LEU A 23 -15.39 17.21 -12.11
N VAL A 24 -14.72 17.35 -10.95
CA VAL A 24 -13.84 16.31 -10.40
C VAL A 24 -14.65 15.07 -10.03
N ALA A 25 -15.81 15.25 -9.41
CA ALA A 25 -16.71 14.15 -9.08
C ALA A 25 -17.21 13.42 -10.34
N ASP A 26 -17.68 14.15 -11.35
CA ASP A 26 -18.14 13.58 -12.62
C ASP A 26 -17.01 12.84 -13.36
N SER A 27 -15.80 13.40 -13.35
CA SER A 27 -14.60 12.73 -13.90
C SER A 27 -14.30 11.42 -13.16
N TYR A 28 -14.39 11.42 -11.83
CA TYR A 28 -14.20 10.21 -11.03
C TYR A 28 -15.27 9.15 -11.32
N ASP A 29 -16.53 9.55 -11.45
CA ASP A 29 -17.63 8.62 -11.75
C ASP A 29 -17.45 7.97 -13.14
N HIS A 30 -16.86 8.69 -14.09
CA HIS A 30 -16.52 8.15 -15.41
C HIS A 30 -15.32 7.19 -15.39
N VAL A 31 -14.24 7.55 -14.67
CA VAL A 31 -12.98 6.78 -14.64
C VAL A 31 -13.09 5.56 -13.70
N GLY A 32 -13.76 5.71 -12.56
CA GLY A 32 -13.93 4.66 -11.55
C GLY A 32 -12.68 4.38 -10.70
N ASP A 33 -11.60 5.14 -10.88
CA ASP A 33 -10.35 5.02 -10.12
C ASP A 33 -9.80 6.40 -9.75
N LEU A 34 -9.60 6.62 -8.44
CA LEU A 34 -9.17 7.93 -7.94
C LEU A 34 -7.75 8.27 -8.40
N ALA A 35 -6.83 7.31 -8.40
CA ALA A 35 -5.44 7.59 -8.75
C ALA A 35 -5.29 8.01 -10.22
N GLU A 36 -6.04 7.36 -11.10
CA GLU A 36 -6.13 7.68 -12.52
C GLU A 36 -6.86 9.01 -12.76
N THR A 37 -7.96 9.26 -12.06
CA THR A 37 -8.66 10.56 -12.13
C THR A 37 -7.71 11.71 -11.76
N LEU A 38 -6.99 11.60 -10.64
CA LEU A 38 -6.01 12.59 -10.20
C LEU A 38 -4.88 12.79 -11.23
N ALA A 39 -4.50 11.72 -11.94
CA ALA A 39 -3.44 11.80 -12.95
C ALA A 39 -3.91 12.54 -14.21
N LEU A 40 -5.13 12.24 -14.68
CA LEU A 40 -5.76 12.81 -15.88
C LEU A 40 -6.16 14.29 -15.75
N LEU A 41 -6.44 14.75 -14.53
CA LEU A 41 -6.92 16.12 -14.30
C LEU A 41 -5.83 17.21 -14.38
N LEU A 42 -4.60 16.84 -14.70
CA LEU A 42 -3.48 17.75 -14.82
C LEU A 42 -2.71 17.45 -16.11
N ASP A 43 -2.27 18.49 -16.80
CA ASP A 43 -1.38 18.34 -17.96
C ASP A 43 0.01 17.86 -17.55
N ASP A 44 0.77 17.33 -18.50
CA ASP A 44 2.19 17.05 -18.29
C ASP A 44 2.98 18.34 -18.05
N PRO A 45 4.04 18.29 -17.21
CA PRO A 45 4.87 19.45 -16.97
C PRO A 45 5.61 19.85 -18.25
N VAL A 46 5.79 21.16 -18.46
CA VAL A 46 6.57 21.69 -19.60
C VAL A 46 8.04 21.23 -19.55
N THR A 47 8.54 21.00 -18.33
CA THR A 47 9.89 20.49 -18.08
C THR A 47 9.77 19.27 -17.19
N GLU A 48 10.31 18.14 -17.64
CA GLU A 48 10.39 16.92 -16.84
C GLU A 48 11.17 17.15 -15.55
N ALA A 49 10.73 16.52 -14.47
CA ALA A 49 11.49 16.49 -13.23
C ALA A 49 12.82 15.75 -13.40
N ALA A 50 13.69 15.88 -12.41
CA ALA A 50 14.82 14.97 -12.30
C ALA A 50 14.30 13.53 -12.15
N ASP A 51 14.89 12.59 -12.90
CA ASP A 51 14.64 11.17 -12.75
C ASP A 51 15.14 10.72 -11.37
N LEU A 52 14.20 10.54 -10.44
CA LEU A 52 14.47 10.18 -9.07
C LEU A 52 14.15 8.69 -8.85
N PRO A 53 15.07 7.91 -8.26
CA PRO A 53 14.79 6.52 -7.92
C PRO A 53 13.58 6.38 -7.00
N LEU A 54 12.81 5.30 -7.17
CA LEU A 54 11.65 4.99 -6.31
C LEU A 54 12.02 5.01 -4.82
N ALA A 55 13.20 4.51 -4.45
CA ALA A 55 13.67 4.53 -3.06
C ALA A 55 13.73 5.96 -2.50
N GLU A 56 14.18 6.94 -3.28
CA GLU A 56 14.21 8.35 -2.84
C GLU A 56 12.80 8.93 -2.69
N TRP A 57 11.88 8.61 -3.60
CA TRP A 57 10.48 8.97 -3.47
C TRP A 57 9.85 8.43 -2.19
N ILE A 58 10.08 7.16 -1.88
CA ILE A 58 9.53 6.53 -0.68
C ILE A 58 10.21 7.09 0.58
N GLU A 59 11.53 7.00 0.68
CA GLU A 59 12.28 7.28 1.90
C GLU A 59 12.43 8.77 2.21
N GLN A 60 12.57 9.61 1.19
CA GLN A 60 12.88 11.03 1.36
C GLN A 60 11.70 11.96 1.10
N ARG A 61 10.62 11.50 0.46
CA ARG A 61 9.44 12.33 0.19
C ARG A 61 8.20 11.83 0.95
N LEU A 62 7.83 10.56 0.78
CA LEU A 62 6.56 10.04 1.30
C LEU A 62 6.61 9.63 2.79
N LEU A 63 7.65 8.90 3.23
CA LEU A 63 7.80 8.51 4.63
C LEU A 63 7.90 9.71 5.59
N PRO A 64 8.68 10.77 5.30
CA PRO A 64 8.84 11.89 6.22
C PRO A 64 7.57 12.69 6.49
N ILE A 65 6.65 12.73 5.51
CA ILE A 65 5.43 13.56 5.59
C ILE A 65 4.22 12.84 6.20
N ALA A 66 4.26 11.52 6.37
CA ALA A 66 3.08 10.73 6.67
C ALA A 66 2.34 11.10 7.96
N ASN A 67 3.05 11.70 8.92
CA ASN A 67 2.51 12.16 10.20
C ASN A 67 2.71 13.67 10.40
N GLN A 68 2.94 14.41 9.32
CA GLN A 68 3.07 15.87 9.34
C GLN A 68 1.69 16.54 9.17
N ASP A 69 1.65 17.84 9.42
CA ASP A 69 0.45 18.65 9.23
C ASP A 69 -0.09 18.58 7.79
N VAL A 70 -1.40 18.82 7.66
CA VAL A 70 -2.10 18.77 6.37
C VAL A 70 -1.45 19.64 5.30
N GLU A 71 -1.00 20.84 5.66
CA GLU A 71 -0.34 21.78 4.74
C GLU A 71 0.99 21.25 4.20
N VAL A 72 1.79 20.60 5.06
CA VAL A 72 3.07 20.00 4.66
C VAL A 72 2.83 18.83 3.70
N ARG A 73 1.84 17.99 3.99
CA ARG A 73 1.47 16.86 3.12
C ARG A 73 0.91 17.35 1.78
N LYS A 74 -0.01 18.33 1.80
CA LYS A 74 -0.59 18.97 0.61
C LYS A 74 0.50 19.54 -0.28
N ALA A 75 1.41 20.34 0.28
CA ALA A 75 2.50 20.96 -0.47
C ALA A 75 3.39 19.91 -1.17
N CYS A 76 3.76 18.83 -0.49
CA CYS A 76 4.57 17.76 -1.07
C CYS A 76 3.85 17.03 -2.21
N ILE A 77 2.57 16.69 -2.02
CA ILE A 77 1.77 15.96 -3.02
C ILE A 77 1.50 16.83 -4.24
N VAL A 78 1.13 18.10 -4.05
CA VAL A 78 0.92 19.07 -5.15
C VAL A 78 2.22 19.33 -5.91
N GLN A 79 3.35 19.42 -5.21
CA GLN A 79 4.66 19.54 -5.87
C GLN A 79 4.94 18.32 -6.76
N ALA A 80 4.69 17.10 -6.26
CA ALA A 80 4.87 15.88 -7.05
C ALA A 80 3.94 15.85 -8.27
N TRP A 81 2.67 16.19 -8.11
CA TRP A 81 1.73 16.25 -9.23
C TRP A 81 2.16 17.21 -10.33
N ARG A 82 2.71 18.38 -9.96
CA ARG A 82 3.17 19.39 -10.92
C ARG A 82 4.50 19.03 -11.59
N SER A 83 5.27 18.10 -11.03
CA SER A 83 6.60 17.76 -11.53
C SER A 83 6.65 16.44 -12.30
N LEU A 84 5.74 15.52 -12.00
CA LEU A 84 5.68 14.20 -12.61
C LEU A 84 4.84 14.22 -13.89
N ALA A 85 5.31 13.52 -14.93
CA ALA A 85 4.52 13.23 -16.12
C ALA A 85 3.39 12.24 -15.80
N PHE A 86 2.44 12.08 -16.72
CA PHE A 86 1.23 11.29 -16.53
C PHE A 86 1.47 9.89 -15.94
N ASP A 87 2.36 9.10 -16.56
CA ASP A 87 2.63 7.72 -16.14
C ASP A 87 3.23 7.65 -14.73
N GLU A 88 4.14 8.58 -14.42
CA GLU A 88 4.77 8.67 -13.10
C GLU A 88 3.78 9.12 -12.03
N ARG A 89 2.95 10.11 -12.37
CA ARG A 89 1.89 10.65 -11.50
C ARG A 89 0.84 9.59 -11.21
N LEU A 90 0.48 8.78 -12.20
CA LEU A 90 -0.42 7.64 -12.05
C LEU A 90 0.13 6.65 -11.03
N VAL A 91 1.38 6.20 -11.21
CA VAL A 91 2.03 5.25 -10.28
C VAL A 91 2.16 5.86 -8.88
N PHE A 92 2.57 7.12 -8.78
CA PHE A 92 2.65 7.85 -7.52
C PHE A 92 1.30 7.88 -6.78
N ASN A 93 0.22 8.19 -7.48
CA ASN A 93 -1.13 8.20 -6.92
C ASN A 93 -1.59 6.78 -6.51
N LYS A 94 -1.25 5.75 -7.27
CA LYS A 94 -1.56 4.35 -6.92
C LYS A 94 -0.83 3.92 -5.65
N LEU A 95 0.41 4.36 -5.45
CA LEU A 95 1.16 4.13 -4.21
C LEU A 95 0.54 4.87 -3.03
N LEU A 96 0.17 6.14 -3.19
CA LEU A 96 -0.49 6.94 -2.15
C LEU A 96 -1.81 6.34 -1.68
N THR A 97 -2.61 5.84 -2.62
CA THR A 97 -3.96 5.31 -2.38
C THR A 97 -3.97 3.82 -2.03
N GLY A 98 -2.85 3.11 -2.22
CA GLY A 98 -2.78 1.66 -2.09
C GLY A 98 -3.57 0.90 -3.17
N ALA A 99 -3.93 1.57 -4.27
CA ALA A 99 -4.77 1.03 -5.34
C ALA A 99 -3.97 0.35 -6.46
N LEU A 100 -2.74 -0.12 -6.18
CA LEU A 100 -1.86 -0.77 -7.14
C LEU A 100 -2.42 -2.18 -7.50
N ARG A 101 -3.37 -2.24 -8.43
CA ARG A 101 -4.08 -3.46 -8.87
C ARG A 101 -3.31 -4.22 -9.96
N VAL A 102 -2.09 -4.64 -9.65
CA VAL A 102 -1.22 -5.36 -10.59
C VAL A 102 -1.53 -6.86 -10.73
N GLY A 103 -2.59 -7.35 -10.09
CA GLY A 103 -2.97 -8.77 -10.14
C GLY A 103 -2.00 -9.72 -9.43
N VAL A 104 -1.11 -9.19 -8.59
CA VAL A 104 -0.12 -9.98 -7.85
C VAL A 104 -0.67 -10.30 -6.46
N SER A 105 -0.83 -11.60 -6.17
CA SER A 105 -1.23 -12.06 -4.83
C SER A 105 -0.05 -12.01 -3.86
N GLN A 106 -0.34 -11.82 -2.56
CA GLN A 106 0.68 -11.89 -1.51
C GLN A 106 1.44 -13.23 -1.54
N ARG A 107 0.75 -14.34 -1.82
CA ARG A 107 1.37 -15.66 -1.97
C ARG A 107 2.35 -15.72 -3.15
N LEU A 108 2.03 -15.07 -4.27
CA LEU A 108 2.94 -14.99 -5.42
C LEU A 108 4.20 -14.20 -5.08
N VAL A 109 4.08 -13.11 -4.32
CA VAL A 109 5.25 -12.37 -3.81
C VAL A 109 6.09 -13.25 -2.89
N GLN A 110 5.46 -13.95 -1.94
CA GLN A 110 6.14 -14.86 -1.02
C GLN A 110 6.89 -15.98 -1.78
N GLN A 111 6.26 -16.55 -2.79
CA GLN A 111 6.86 -17.57 -3.66
C GLN A 111 8.07 -17.01 -4.41
N ALA A 112 7.95 -15.84 -5.04
CA ALA A 112 9.04 -15.20 -5.76
C ALA A 112 10.24 -14.88 -4.84
N LEU A 113 9.98 -14.39 -3.62
CA LEU A 113 11.03 -14.11 -2.63
C LEU A 113 11.69 -15.39 -2.11
N ALA A 114 10.93 -16.46 -1.92
CA ALA A 114 11.45 -17.78 -1.54
C ALA A 114 12.37 -18.34 -2.64
N GLU A 115 11.94 -18.28 -3.91
CA GLU A 115 12.74 -18.71 -5.06
C GLU A 115 14.02 -17.88 -5.21
N LEU A 116 13.92 -16.56 -5.02
CA LEU A 116 15.07 -15.65 -5.12
C LEU A 116 16.13 -15.90 -4.03
N SER A 117 15.70 -16.20 -2.80
CA SER A 117 16.58 -16.26 -1.62
C SER A 117 16.98 -17.68 -1.19
N GLY A 118 16.23 -18.69 -1.65
CA GLY A 118 16.32 -20.07 -1.15
C GLY A 118 15.71 -20.27 0.24
N VAL A 119 15.11 -19.23 0.84
CA VAL A 119 14.44 -19.32 2.15
C VAL A 119 13.07 -19.98 1.97
N ASP A 120 12.71 -20.86 2.92
CA ASP A 120 11.40 -21.52 2.92
C ASP A 120 10.24 -20.52 2.90
N ILE A 121 9.23 -20.78 2.05
CA ILE A 121 8.09 -19.88 1.86
C ILE A 121 7.30 -19.64 3.15
N ALA A 122 7.18 -20.63 4.04
CA ALA A 122 6.50 -20.45 5.32
C ALA A 122 7.30 -19.50 6.23
N ARG A 123 8.63 -19.54 6.17
CA ARG A 123 9.49 -18.58 6.87
C ARG A 123 9.40 -17.16 6.27
N ILE A 124 9.37 -17.03 4.94
CA ILE A 124 9.11 -15.73 4.29
C ILE A 124 7.74 -15.17 4.71
N ALA A 125 6.70 -15.99 4.62
CA ALA A 125 5.34 -15.60 5.01
C ALA A 125 5.27 -15.17 6.48
N GLN A 126 5.96 -15.89 7.36
CA GLN A 126 6.09 -15.53 8.77
C GLN A 126 6.76 -14.16 8.97
N ARG A 127 7.91 -13.91 8.34
CA ARG A 127 8.66 -12.65 8.50
C ARG A 127 7.92 -11.44 7.90
N MET A 128 6.94 -11.69 7.02
CA MET A 128 6.02 -10.68 6.49
C MET A 128 4.83 -10.38 7.42
N LEU A 129 4.65 -11.10 8.53
CA LEU A 129 3.61 -10.81 9.51
C LEU A 129 3.93 -9.55 10.31
N GLY A 130 2.89 -8.78 10.63
CA GLY A 130 3.00 -7.57 11.44
C GLY A 130 3.31 -6.32 10.61
N SER A 131 3.77 -5.28 11.30
CA SER A 131 4.15 -4.03 10.66
C SER A 131 5.57 -4.13 10.12
N TRP A 132 5.76 -3.65 8.89
CA TRP A 132 7.07 -3.55 8.26
C TRP A 132 7.34 -2.10 7.81
N ARG A 133 8.61 -1.81 7.54
CA ARG A 133 9.03 -0.56 6.90
C ARG A 133 9.83 -0.90 5.64
N PRO A 134 9.63 -0.17 4.53
CA PRO A 134 10.40 -0.36 3.31
C PRO A 134 11.81 0.19 3.51
N HIS A 135 12.71 -0.67 3.98
CA HIS A 135 14.11 -0.36 4.21
C HIS A 135 14.98 -1.55 3.78
N ALA A 136 16.20 -1.27 3.31
CA ALA A 136 17.14 -2.30 2.86
C ALA A 136 17.39 -3.38 3.92
N THR A 137 17.47 -2.98 5.20
CA THR A 137 17.64 -3.92 6.33
C THR A 137 16.48 -4.91 6.44
N TYR A 138 15.23 -4.45 6.28
CA TYR A 138 14.08 -5.34 6.35
C TYR A 138 14.11 -6.37 5.22
N LEU A 139 14.48 -5.96 4.01
CA LEU A 139 14.63 -6.90 2.88
C LEU A 139 15.75 -7.92 3.16
N ALA A 140 16.89 -7.48 3.72
CA ALA A 140 17.98 -8.38 4.07
C ALA A 140 17.58 -9.39 5.16
N GLU A 141 16.85 -8.95 6.18
CA GLU A 141 16.29 -9.81 7.24
C GLU A 141 15.21 -10.77 6.69
N LEU A 142 14.42 -10.33 5.73
CA LEU A 142 13.42 -11.16 5.08
C LEU A 142 14.09 -12.32 4.33
N LEU A 143 15.16 -12.03 3.58
CA LEU A 143 15.79 -12.96 2.65
C LEU A 143 16.99 -13.73 3.22
N THR A 144 17.40 -13.50 4.48
CA THR A 144 18.53 -14.23 5.06
C THR A 144 18.17 -15.68 5.40
N ASN A 145 19.08 -16.60 5.10
CA ASN A 145 18.97 -18.01 5.51
C ASN A 145 19.30 -18.23 7.00
N GLN A 146 19.88 -17.23 7.66
CA GLN A 146 20.16 -17.29 9.09
C GLN A 146 18.87 -17.22 9.90
N GLU A 147 18.84 -17.95 11.01
CA GLU A 147 17.74 -17.88 11.97
C GLU A 147 17.83 -16.56 12.74
N LEU A 148 16.73 -15.81 12.76
CA LEU A 148 16.61 -14.53 13.47
C LEU A 148 15.89 -14.73 14.81
N PRO A 149 16.16 -13.90 15.84
CA PRO A 149 15.50 -14.02 17.14
C PRO A 149 13.96 -14.03 17.08
N GLY A 150 13.38 -13.30 16.12
CA GLY A 150 11.92 -13.24 15.89
C GLY A 150 11.32 -14.48 15.21
N ASP A 151 12.14 -15.34 14.60
CA ASP A 151 11.66 -16.54 13.90
C ASP A 151 10.99 -17.54 14.86
N ARG A 152 11.23 -17.42 16.17
CA ARG A 152 10.68 -18.29 17.22
C ARG A 152 9.55 -17.64 18.04
N GLN A 153 9.15 -16.41 17.75
CA GLN A 153 8.19 -15.66 18.57
C GLN A 153 6.75 -15.68 18.01
N GLN A 154 6.35 -16.77 17.33
CA GLN A 154 5.04 -16.81 16.67
C GLN A 154 3.88 -16.96 17.67
N PRO A 155 2.81 -16.15 17.55
CA PRO A 155 1.51 -16.57 18.03
C PRO A 155 1.06 -17.78 17.19
N TYR A 156 0.77 -18.90 17.84
CA TYR A 156 0.17 -20.04 17.15
C TYR A 156 -1.17 -19.63 16.54
N PRO A 157 -1.49 -20.02 15.30
CA PRO A 157 -2.80 -19.77 14.71
C PRO A 157 -3.88 -20.24 15.68
N PHE A 158 -4.86 -19.39 15.95
CA PHE A 158 -6.00 -19.82 16.74
C PHE A 158 -6.68 -20.97 16.00
N PHE A 159 -6.74 -22.13 16.65
CA PHE A 159 -7.53 -23.23 16.16
C PHE A 159 -9.00 -22.83 16.35
N LEU A 160 -9.66 -22.45 15.25
CA LEU A 160 -11.06 -22.06 15.29
C LEU A 160 -11.91 -23.31 15.50
N ALA A 161 -12.92 -23.20 16.35
CA ALA A 161 -13.89 -24.28 16.52
C ALA A 161 -14.59 -24.53 15.18
N SER A 162 -14.66 -25.81 14.79
CA SER A 162 -15.50 -26.20 13.66
C SER A 162 -16.97 -26.00 14.04
N PRO A 163 -17.83 -25.57 13.11
CA PRO A 163 -19.27 -25.51 13.36
C PRO A 163 -19.78 -26.92 13.70
N LEU A 164 -20.79 -27.00 14.56
CA LEU A 164 -21.45 -28.26 14.87
C LEU A 164 -22.14 -28.79 13.61
N GLU A 165 -21.89 -30.04 13.26
CA GLU A 165 -22.55 -30.72 12.14
C GLU A 165 -23.99 -31.15 12.47
N ALA A 166 -24.33 -31.24 13.77
CA ALA A 166 -25.63 -31.65 14.28
C ALA A 166 -26.17 -30.67 15.33
N GLU A 167 -27.47 -30.72 15.60
CA GLU A 167 -28.12 -29.88 16.62
C GLU A 167 -27.56 -30.18 18.02
N VAL A 168 -27.50 -29.16 18.88
CA VAL A 168 -26.85 -29.24 20.20
C VAL A 168 -27.44 -30.34 21.07
N GLU A 169 -28.75 -30.56 20.93
CA GLU A 169 -29.56 -31.55 21.62
C GLU A 169 -29.15 -32.99 21.27
N THR A 170 -28.44 -33.19 20.16
CA THR A 170 -27.96 -34.51 19.71
C THR A 170 -26.57 -34.89 20.21
N LEU A 171 -25.89 -33.98 20.94
CA LEU A 171 -24.53 -34.17 21.43
C LEU A 171 -24.42 -34.97 22.74
N GLY A 172 -25.54 -35.37 23.34
CA GLY A 172 -25.57 -36.13 24.60
C GLY A 172 -25.83 -35.26 25.84
N ALA A 173 -25.87 -35.90 27.01
CA ALA A 173 -26.01 -35.20 28.29
C ALA A 173 -24.69 -34.57 28.73
N VAL A 174 -24.73 -33.44 29.43
CA VAL A 174 -23.52 -32.73 29.91
C VAL A 174 -22.70 -33.56 30.91
N ASP A 175 -23.33 -34.56 31.53
CA ASP A 175 -22.77 -35.36 32.62
C ASP A 175 -22.13 -36.70 32.17
N ASP A 176 -22.10 -37.00 30.85
CA ASP A 176 -21.38 -38.15 30.27
C ASP A 176 -19.91 -37.82 29.98
#